data_AF-A0A3B9P0S9-F1
#
_entry.id   AF-A0A3B9P0S9-F1
#
_cell.length_a   1.000
_cell.length_b   1.000
_cell.length_c   1.000
_cell.angle_alpha   90.00
_cell.angle_beta   90.00
_cell.angle_gamma   90.00
#
_symmetry.space_group_name_H-M   'P 1'
#
loop_
_entity.id
_entity.type
_entity.pdbx_description
1 polymer ?
#
loop_
_entity_poly.entity_id
_entity_poly.type
_entity_poly.pdbx_seq_one_letter_code
_entity_poly.pdbx_strand_id
1 'polypeptide(L)'
;MAFDTDRTGTWFVYGNTISSQAAGPRFADHLAARFPKVAATIDEADFGVLPIEVDALKLATREAIQKKDWPTASAHFTFVDEILESAGTELHEAIGISYLTNLFYGETSPEFAMARTLMPKRLAAALELMERHYEELR
;
A
#
# COMPACT_ATOMS: atom_id res chain seq x y z
N MET A 1 -19.31 -25.95 21.59
CA MET A 1 -19.53 -24.52 21.35
C MET A 1 -18.19 -23.83 21.59
N ALA A 2 -17.56 -23.34 20.54
CA ALA A 2 -16.43 -22.42 20.62
C ALA A 2 -16.37 -21.67 19.28
N PHE A 3 -17.03 -20.52 19.25
CA PHE A 3 -16.66 -19.43 18.38
C PHE A 3 -16.32 -18.29 19.35
N ASP A 4 -15.14 -17.70 19.24
CA ASP A 4 -15.13 -16.30 18.87
C ASP A 4 -13.82 -15.91 18.20
N THR A 5 -14.00 -15.17 17.12
CA THR A 5 -12.98 -14.62 16.23
C THR A 5 -12.66 -13.21 16.72
N ASP A 6 -11.60 -13.03 17.50
CA ASP A 6 -11.14 -11.69 17.84
C ASP A 6 -10.14 -11.17 16.81
N ARG A 7 -10.73 -10.45 15.85
CA ARG A 7 -10.08 -9.47 14.98
C ARG A 7 -9.51 -8.35 15.84
N THR A 8 -8.20 -8.23 15.91
CA THR A 8 -7.56 -6.98 16.34
C THR A 8 -6.43 -6.64 15.36
N GLY A 9 -6.80 -5.92 14.31
CA GLY A 9 -5.86 -5.18 13.47
C GLY A 9 -5.23 -4.08 14.31
N THR A 10 -4.17 -4.43 15.02
CA THR A 10 -3.41 -3.52 15.87
C THR A 10 -2.24 -3.02 15.05
N TRP A 11 -2.36 -1.79 14.54
CA TRP A 11 -1.28 -1.10 13.85
C TRP A 11 -0.28 -0.63 14.89
N PHE A 12 0.77 -1.41 15.10
CA PHE A 12 1.89 -1.00 15.94
C PHE A 12 2.83 -0.12 15.13
N VAL A 13 2.88 1.16 15.52
CA VAL A 13 3.88 2.12 15.05
C VAL A 13 5.00 2.19 16.10
N TYR A 14 6.24 2.12 15.63
CA TYR A 14 7.54 2.14 16.33
C TYR A 14 8.05 0.84 16.96
N GLY A 15 9.29 0.48 16.57
CA GLY A 15 10.21 -0.24 17.43
C GLY A 15 10.91 -1.43 16.78
N ASN A 16 11.99 -1.12 16.04
CA ASN A 16 13.06 -2.00 15.57
C ASN A 16 13.08 -3.43 16.15
N THR A 17 12.84 -4.44 15.31
CA THR A 17 13.36 -5.79 15.54
C THR A 17 13.77 -6.40 14.20
N ILE A 18 15.08 -6.46 13.96
CA ILE A 18 15.68 -7.27 12.91
C ILE A 18 15.37 -8.73 13.27
N SER A 19 14.37 -9.33 12.63
CA SER A 19 14.13 -10.76 12.70
C SER A 19 14.14 -11.32 11.28
N SER A 20 15.11 -12.21 11.02
CA SER A 20 15.29 -12.91 9.74
C SER A 20 13.98 -13.56 9.30
N GLN A 21 13.39 -13.00 8.25
CA GLN A 21 12.10 -13.40 7.72
C GLN A 21 12.19 -14.81 7.12
N ALA A 22 11.33 -15.72 7.58
CA ALA A 22 11.00 -16.93 6.83
C ALA A 22 10.47 -16.47 5.47
N ALA A 23 11.12 -16.92 4.38
CA ALA A 23 10.92 -16.41 3.03
C ALA A 23 9.55 -16.82 2.47
N GLY A 24 8.51 -16.06 2.84
CA GLY A 24 7.34 -15.89 2.00
C GLY A 24 7.73 -15.13 0.70
N PRO A 25 6.90 -15.21 -0.36
CA PRO A 25 7.11 -14.46 -1.58
C PRO A 25 7.28 -12.96 -1.29
N ARG A 26 8.25 -12.32 -1.97
CA ARG A 26 8.55 -10.89 -1.81
C ARG A 26 7.43 -10.05 -2.42
N PHE A 27 7.33 -8.78 -2.03
CA PHE A 27 6.36 -7.86 -2.63
C PHE A 27 6.52 -7.78 -4.15
N ALA A 28 7.75 -7.71 -4.66
CA ALA A 28 8.05 -7.83 -6.09
C ALA A 28 7.49 -9.10 -6.75
N ASP A 29 7.48 -10.26 -6.08
CA ASP A 29 6.94 -11.49 -6.67
C ASP A 29 5.43 -11.37 -6.89
N HIS A 30 4.73 -10.82 -5.89
CA HIS A 30 3.30 -10.52 -6.00
C HIS A 30 3.00 -9.45 -7.05
N LEU A 31 3.84 -8.41 -7.12
CA LEU A 31 3.72 -7.32 -8.09
C LEU A 31 3.93 -7.83 -9.51
N ALA A 32 4.96 -8.65 -9.76
CA ALA A 32 5.26 -9.24 -11.06
C ALA A 32 4.16 -10.20 -11.53
N ALA A 33 3.57 -10.97 -10.60
CA ALA A 33 2.50 -11.90 -10.91
C ALA A 33 1.21 -11.19 -11.37
N ARG A 34 0.85 -10.06 -10.75
CA ARG A 34 -0.43 -9.37 -11.03
C ARG A 34 -0.30 -8.20 -11.99
N PHE A 35 0.81 -7.47 -11.93
CA PHE A 35 1.08 -6.27 -12.70
C PHE A 35 2.48 -6.34 -13.34
N PRO A 36 2.71 -7.28 -14.27
CA PRO A 36 4.03 -7.49 -14.86
C PRO A 36 4.58 -6.24 -15.56
N LYS A 37 3.70 -5.38 -16.09
CA LYS A 37 4.11 -4.09 -16.70
C LYS A 37 4.65 -3.09 -15.67
N VAL A 38 4.13 -3.10 -14.45
CA VAL A 38 4.61 -2.24 -13.36
C VAL A 38 5.90 -2.81 -12.79
N ALA A 39 5.98 -4.12 -12.58
CA ALA A 39 7.23 -4.76 -12.16
C ALA A 39 8.37 -4.53 -13.15
N ALA A 40 8.08 -4.49 -14.45
CA ALA A 40 9.06 -4.20 -15.50
C ALA A 40 9.61 -2.75 -15.47
N THR A 41 9.07 -1.84 -14.66
CA THR A 41 9.64 -0.49 -14.47
C THR A 41 10.67 -0.43 -13.35
N ILE A 42 10.89 -1.54 -12.63
CA ILE A 42 11.88 -1.64 -11.57
C ILE A 42 13.16 -2.21 -12.19
N ASP A 43 14.29 -1.55 -11.96
CA ASP A 43 15.58 -2.06 -12.40
C ASP A 43 15.93 -3.36 -11.65
N GLU A 44 16.57 -4.31 -12.33
CA GLU A 44 16.84 -5.63 -11.74
C GLU A 44 17.68 -5.54 -10.45
N ALA A 45 18.58 -4.55 -10.40
CA ALA A 45 19.42 -4.26 -9.24
C ALA A 45 18.63 -3.76 -8.01
N ASP A 46 17.41 -3.26 -8.21
CA ASP A 46 16.55 -2.70 -7.17
C ASP A 46 15.49 -3.70 -6.66
N PHE A 47 15.43 -4.91 -7.21
CA PHE A 47 14.57 -5.96 -6.67
C PHE A 47 14.98 -6.36 -5.24
N GLY A 48 13.99 -6.44 -4.36
CA GLY A 48 14.16 -6.65 -2.93
C GLY A 48 14.31 -5.36 -2.13
N VAL A 49 14.35 -4.19 -2.77
CA VAL A 49 14.33 -2.89 -2.10
C VAL A 49 12.88 -2.41 -1.99
N LEU A 50 12.21 -2.83 -0.91
CA LEU A 50 10.78 -2.66 -0.73
C LEU A 50 10.24 -1.23 -1.00
N PRO A 51 10.90 -0.14 -0.53
CA PRO A 51 10.45 1.21 -0.85
C PRO A 51 10.41 1.52 -2.35
N ILE A 52 11.35 0.98 -3.15
CA ILE A 52 11.39 1.17 -4.60
C ILE A 52 10.25 0.41 -5.27
N GLU A 53 10.01 -0.83 -4.84
CA GLU A 53 8.93 -1.66 -5.38
C GLU A 53 7.55 -1.04 -5.12
N VAL A 54 7.35 -0.52 -3.91
CA VAL A 54 6.13 0.19 -3.51
C VAL A 54 5.98 1.51 -4.28
N ASP A 55 7.09 2.23 -4.51
CA ASP A 55 7.11 3.46 -5.28
C ASP A 55 6.75 3.24 -6.76
N ALA A 56 7.20 2.14 -7.37
CA ALA A 56 6.82 1.78 -8.73
C ALA A 56 5.29 1.60 -8.85
N LEU A 57 4.68 0.87 -7.91
CA LEU A 57 3.22 0.74 -7.87
C LEU A 57 2.52 2.08 -7.62
N LYS A 58 3.03 2.92 -6.70
CA LYS A 58 2.49 4.27 -6.46
C LYS A 58 2.46 5.08 -7.75
N LEU A 59 3.56 5.11 -8.51
CA LEU A 59 3.65 5.88 -9.76
C LEU A 59 2.65 5.36 -10.80
N ALA A 60 2.53 4.04 -10.94
CA ALA A 60 1.53 3.44 -11.83
C ALA A 60 0.08 3.77 -11.40
N THR A 61 -0.21 3.75 -10.09
CA THR A 61 -1.52 4.16 -9.57
C THR A 61 -1.81 5.63 -9.84
N ARG A 62 -0.82 6.51 -9.60
CA ARG A 62 -0.95 7.94 -9.89
C ARG A 62 -1.28 8.17 -11.37
N GLU A 63 -0.56 7.50 -12.26
CA GLU A 63 -0.80 7.59 -13.70
C GLU A 63 -2.21 7.11 -14.07
N ALA A 64 -2.66 5.99 -13.51
CA ALA A 64 -4.02 5.49 -13.72
C ALA A 64 -5.09 6.49 -13.27
N ILE A 65 -4.92 7.10 -12.09
CA ILE A 65 -5.82 8.14 -11.56
C ILE A 65 -5.85 9.35 -12.50
N GLN A 66 -4.69 9.86 -12.91
CA GLN A 66 -4.58 11.01 -13.80
C GLN A 66 -5.22 10.75 -15.18
N LYS A 67 -5.10 9.52 -15.70
CA LYS A 67 -5.74 9.08 -16.93
C LYS A 67 -7.21 8.70 -16.77
N LYS A 68 -7.76 8.77 -15.55
CA LYS A 68 -9.13 8.34 -15.22
C LYS A 68 -9.38 6.86 -15.53
N ASP A 69 -8.33 6.06 -15.51
CA ASP A 69 -8.38 4.60 -15.64
C ASP A 69 -8.75 3.99 -14.28
N TRP A 70 -10.02 4.15 -13.91
CA TRP A 70 -10.57 3.70 -12.64
C TRP A 70 -10.48 2.18 -12.41
N PRO A 71 -10.68 1.32 -13.44
CA PRO A 71 -10.45 -0.11 -13.28
C PRO A 71 -9.01 -0.43 -12.83
N THR A 72 -8.00 0.19 -13.45
CA THR A 72 -6.59 -0.03 -13.08
C THR A 72 -6.30 0.51 -11.68
N ALA A 73 -6.74 1.74 -11.36
CA ALA A 73 -6.55 2.31 -10.03
C ALA A 73 -7.21 1.44 -8.93
N SER A 74 -8.44 0.97 -9.17
CA SER A 74 -9.14 0.07 -8.25
C SER A 74 -8.40 -1.28 -8.09
N ALA A 75 -7.89 -1.86 -9.17
CA ALA A 75 -7.11 -3.09 -9.11
C ALA A 75 -5.82 -2.93 -8.28
N HIS A 76 -5.12 -1.78 -8.40
CA HIS A 76 -3.97 -1.48 -7.56
C HIS A 76 -4.35 -1.34 -6.07
N PHE A 77 -5.46 -0.67 -5.75
CA PHE A 77 -5.94 -0.57 -4.37
C PHE A 77 -6.30 -1.93 -3.78
N THR A 78 -7.00 -2.77 -4.54
CA THR A 78 -7.34 -4.14 -4.12
C THR A 78 -6.08 -4.96 -3.85
N PHE A 79 -5.07 -4.86 -4.71
CA PHE A 79 -3.80 -5.56 -4.51
C PHE A 79 -3.09 -5.13 -3.22
N VAL A 80 -2.99 -3.81 -2.97
CA VAL A 80 -2.38 -3.29 -1.74
C VAL A 80 -3.16 -3.74 -0.52
N ASP A 81 -4.50 -3.70 -0.57
CA ASP A 81 -5.34 -4.16 0.53
C ASP A 81 -5.15 -5.65 0.82
N GLU A 82 -5.09 -6.51 -0.20
CA GLU A 82 -4.82 -7.94 -0.05
C GLU A 82 -3.44 -8.20 0.58
N ILE A 83 -2.40 -7.49 0.13
CA ILE A 83 -1.04 -7.63 0.70
C ILE A 83 -1.00 -7.20 2.15
N LEU A 84 -1.71 -6.12 2.50
CA LEU A 84 -1.80 -5.60 3.86
C LEU A 84 -2.43 -6.58 4.84
N GLU A 85 -3.21 -7.57 4.40
CA GLU A 85 -3.86 -8.52 5.28
C GLU A 85 -2.87 -9.39 6.07
N SER A 86 -1.74 -9.72 5.46
CA SER A 86 -0.73 -10.60 6.03
C SER A 86 0.66 -9.94 6.09
N ALA A 87 0.72 -8.62 5.95
CA ALA A 87 1.97 -7.88 5.92
C ALA A 87 2.66 -7.89 7.30
N GLY A 88 3.99 -7.97 7.30
CA GLY A 88 4.79 -7.64 8.48
C GLY A 88 4.89 -6.11 8.66
N THR A 89 5.41 -5.68 9.82
CA THR A 89 5.53 -4.25 10.17
C THR A 89 6.23 -3.41 9.10
N GLU A 90 7.35 -3.90 8.55
CA GLU A 90 8.11 -3.19 7.52
C GLU A 90 7.28 -2.89 6.27
N LEU A 91 6.48 -3.86 5.81
CA LEU A 91 5.61 -3.70 4.65
C LEU A 91 4.41 -2.81 4.95
N HIS A 92 3.86 -2.88 6.16
CA HIS A 92 2.85 -1.94 6.62
C HIS A 92 3.35 -0.50 6.59
N GLU A 93 4.56 -0.24 7.12
CA GLU A 93 5.17 1.09 7.10
C GLU A 93 5.47 1.56 5.67
N ALA A 94 6.03 0.69 4.83
CA ALA A 94 6.34 1.02 3.44
C ALA A 94 5.08 1.42 2.65
N ILE A 95 3.96 0.69 2.75
CA ILE A 95 2.75 1.11 2.01
C ILE A 95 2.09 2.32 2.70
N GLY A 96 2.14 2.44 4.03
CA GLY A 96 1.58 3.60 4.73
C GLY A 96 2.24 4.91 4.31
N ILE A 97 3.57 4.95 4.36
CA ILE A 97 4.38 6.14 4.06
C ILE A 97 4.56 6.26 2.54
N SER A 98 5.16 5.26 1.91
CA SER A 98 5.60 5.36 0.52
C SER A 98 4.47 5.24 -0.49
N TYR A 99 3.36 4.55 -0.17
CA TYR A 99 2.21 4.44 -1.07
C TYR A 99 1.08 5.41 -0.71
N LEU A 100 0.44 5.25 0.44
CA LEU A 100 -0.78 5.97 0.80
C LEU A 100 -0.52 7.47 1.02
N THR A 101 0.39 7.79 1.94
CA THR A 101 0.67 9.19 2.32
C THR A 101 1.21 9.96 1.11
N ASN A 102 2.22 9.42 0.43
CA ASN A 102 2.80 10.06 -0.76
C ASN A 102 1.85 10.19 -1.96
N LEU A 103 0.78 9.39 -2.01
CA LEU A 103 -0.21 9.46 -3.09
C LEU A 103 -1.36 10.41 -2.77
N PHE A 104 -1.78 10.52 -1.50
CA PHE A 104 -3.03 11.17 -1.13
C PHE A 104 -2.90 12.36 -0.17
N TYR A 105 -1.88 12.39 0.70
CA TYR A 105 -1.77 13.45 1.69
C TYR A 105 -1.57 14.81 1.02
N GLY A 106 -2.43 15.78 1.35
CA GLY A 106 -2.43 17.12 0.76
C GLY A 106 -2.94 17.21 -0.69
N GLU A 107 -3.30 16.08 -1.32
CA GLU A 107 -3.81 16.06 -2.69
C GLU A 107 -5.32 16.33 -2.71
N THR A 108 -5.71 17.35 -3.48
CA THR A 108 -7.06 17.97 -3.47
C THR A 108 -7.76 17.92 -4.83
N SER A 109 -7.11 17.38 -5.86
CA SER A 109 -7.71 17.28 -7.19
C SER A 109 -8.93 16.35 -7.22
N PRO A 110 -9.95 16.66 -8.06
CA PRO A 110 -11.16 15.85 -8.17
C PRO A 110 -10.90 14.39 -8.54
N GLU A 111 -9.87 14.12 -9.35
CA GLU A 111 -9.47 12.77 -9.76
C GLU A 111 -9.06 11.92 -8.55
N PHE A 112 -8.34 12.48 -7.60
CA PHE A 112 -7.91 11.78 -6.40
C PHE A 112 -9.04 11.65 -5.37
N ALA A 113 -9.94 12.63 -5.30
CA ALA A 113 -11.18 12.50 -4.54
C ALA A 113 -12.03 11.32 -5.06
N MET A 114 -12.16 11.18 -6.39
CA MET A 114 -12.81 10.03 -7.01
C MET A 114 -12.07 8.72 -6.69
N ALA A 115 -10.74 8.70 -6.83
CA ALA A 115 -9.93 7.52 -6.55
C ALA A 115 -10.10 7.01 -5.10
N ARG A 116 -10.22 7.90 -4.11
CA ARG A 116 -10.50 7.54 -2.71
C ARG A 116 -11.80 6.74 -2.57
N THR A 117 -12.82 7.02 -3.39
CA THR A 117 -14.10 6.27 -3.36
C THR A 117 -13.98 4.82 -3.87
N LEU A 118 -12.90 4.51 -4.59
CA LEU A 118 -12.63 3.18 -5.13
C LEU A 118 -11.83 2.29 -4.18
N MET A 119 -11.37 2.84 -3.05
CA MET A 119 -10.55 2.09 -2.10
C MET A 119 -11.37 1.03 -1.36
N PRO A 120 -10.79 -0.17 -1.13
CA PRO A 120 -11.30 -1.08 -0.12
C PRO A 120 -11.38 -0.41 1.26
N LYS A 121 -12.39 -0.78 2.05
CA LYS A 121 -12.67 -0.14 3.35
C LYS A 121 -11.48 -0.13 4.31
N ARG A 122 -10.70 -1.23 4.36
CA ARG A 122 -9.52 -1.34 5.23
C ARG A 122 -8.42 -0.37 4.76
N LEU A 123 -8.16 -0.31 3.46
CA LEU A 123 -7.20 0.64 2.90
C LEU A 123 -7.61 2.11 3.14
N ALA A 124 -8.90 2.43 2.97
CA ALA A 124 -9.42 3.77 3.26
C ALA A 124 -9.25 4.15 4.74
N ALA A 125 -9.54 3.23 5.66
CA ALA A 125 -9.32 3.45 7.09
C ALA A 125 -7.84 3.61 7.45
N ALA A 126 -6.94 2.88 6.77
CA ALA A 126 -5.49 3.04 6.93
C ALA A 126 -5.03 4.43 6.49
N LEU A 127 -5.52 4.92 5.34
CA LEU A 127 -5.22 6.28 4.87
C LEU A 127 -5.71 7.34 5.88
N GLU A 128 -6.95 7.23 6.38
CA GLU A 128 -7.51 8.18 7.35
C GLU A 128 -6.65 8.23 8.64
N LEU A 129 -6.19 7.08 9.12
CA LEU A 129 -5.32 7.01 10.30
C LEU A 129 -3.97 7.70 10.07
N MET A 130 -3.38 7.54 8.89
CA MET A 130 -2.14 8.22 8.52
C MET A 130 -2.34 9.72 8.36
N GLU A 131 -3.40 10.16 7.66
CA GLU A 131 -3.71 11.58 7.46
C GLU A 131 -3.88 12.30 8.81
N ARG A 132 -4.63 11.70 9.76
CA ARG A 132 -4.75 12.24 11.13
C ARG A 132 -3.43 12.36 11.85
N HIS A 133 -2.57 11.34 11.76
CA HIS A 133 -1.26 11.37 12.42
C HIS A 133 -0.40 12.54 11.92
N TYR A 134 -0.39 12.80 10.61
CA TYR A 134 0.35 13.93 10.04
C TYR A 134 -0.29 15.29 10.33
N GLU A 135 -1.61 15.36 10.50
CA GLU A 135 -2.29 16.58 10.97
C GLU A 135 -1.93 16.93 12.41
N GLU A 136 -1.76 15.95 13.30
CA GLU A 136 -1.35 16.16 14.70
C GLU A 136 0.11 16.64 14.85
N LEU A 137 0.95 16.32 13.88
CA LEU A 137 2.37 16.73 13.85
C LEU A 137 2.58 18.17 13.34
N ARG A 138 1.51 18.86 12.93
CA ARG A 138 1.55 20.20 12.34
C ARG A 138 1.34 21.31 13.36
#